data_AF-A0A7S0SQ13-F1
#
_entry.id   AF-A0A7S0SQ13-F1
#
_cell.length_a   1.000
_cell.length_b   1.000
_cell.length_c   1.000
_cell.angle_alpha   90.00
_cell.angle_beta   90.00
_cell.angle_gamma   90.00
#
_symmetry.space_group_name_H-M   'P 1'
#
loop_
_entity.id
_entity.type
_entity.pdbx_description
1 polymer ?
#
loop_
_entity_poly.entity_id
_entity_poly.type
_entity_poly.pdbx_seq_one_letter_code
_entity_poly.pdbx_strand_id
1 'polypeptide(L)'
;GGREVLPRYFLSSDRQAAFHAVLLSFYQDAAHNLVSEHRALHTSERDNARALERTGELSEAASANYANLRKTYDALIKGVSSMSEALGEAMPELPRAEEDARGTRRGERGGDVELQ
;
A
#
# COMPACT_ATOMS: atom_id res chain seq x y z
N GLY A 1 -49.68 21.63 4.31
CA GLY A 1 -48.61 21.58 3.29
C GLY A 1 -47.92 20.24 3.40
N GLY A 2 -48.15 19.35 2.44
CA GLY A 2 -47.46 18.06 2.38
C GLY A 2 -46.05 18.27 1.86
N ARG A 3 -45.04 17.82 2.59
CA ARG A 3 -43.67 17.74 2.08
C ARG A 3 -43.66 16.69 0.97
N GLU A 4 -43.38 17.12 -0.25
CA GLU A 4 -43.08 16.25 -1.37
C GLU A 4 -41.81 15.47 -1.04
N VAL A 5 -41.96 14.18 -0.71
CA VAL A 5 -40.83 13.30 -0.47
C VAL A 5 -40.30 12.94 -1.85
N LEU A 6 -39.20 13.58 -2.26
CA LEU A 6 -38.53 13.23 -3.51
C LEU A 6 -38.29 11.71 -3.53
N PRO A 7 -38.66 10.98 -4.60
CA PRO A 7 -38.42 9.56 -4.67
C PRO A 7 -36.92 9.35 -4.58
N ARG A 8 -36.46 8.81 -3.44
CA ARG A 8 -35.07 8.38 -3.29
C ARG A 8 -34.84 7.32 -4.35
N TYR A 9 -34.01 7.65 -5.34
CA TYR A 9 -33.53 6.68 -6.31
C TYR A 9 -32.64 5.68 -5.57
N PHE A 10 -33.24 4.58 -5.16
CA PHE A 10 -32.51 3.42 -4.65
C PHE A 10 -32.10 2.56 -5.84
N LEU A 11 -30.83 2.17 -5.87
CA LEU A 11 -30.39 1.09 -6.73
C LEU A 11 -31.13 -0.19 -6.34
N SER A 12 -31.47 -1.04 -7.31
CA SER A 12 -31.93 -2.41 -7.00
C SER A 12 -30.83 -3.16 -6.25
N SER A 13 -31.21 -4.18 -5.48
CA SER A 13 -30.26 -5.00 -4.72
C SER A 13 -29.13 -5.54 -5.60
N ASP A 14 -29.44 -6.00 -6.82
CA ASP A 14 -28.44 -6.49 -7.78
C ASP A 14 -27.43 -5.41 -8.18
N ARG A 15 -27.90 -4.17 -8.39
CA ARG A 15 -27.04 -3.04 -8.74
C ARG A 15 -26.19 -2.58 -7.56
N GLN A 16 -26.74 -2.63 -6.35
CA GLN A 16 -25.98 -2.36 -5.12
C GLN A 16 -24.87 -3.40 -4.94
N ALA A 17 -25.19 -4.68 -5.09
CA ALA A 17 -24.23 -5.78 -4.98
C ALA A 17 -23.12 -5.68 -6.03
N ALA A 18 -23.47 -5.40 -7.29
CA ALA A 18 -22.49 -5.20 -8.35
C ALA A 18 -21.55 -4.01 -8.08
N PHE A 19 -22.10 -2.88 -7.62
CA PHE A 19 -21.29 -1.71 -7.26
C PHE A 19 -20.36 -2.00 -6.08
N HIS A 20 -20.88 -2.66 -5.05
CA HIS A 20 -20.09 -3.09 -3.89
C HIS A 20 -18.94 -4.02 -4.31
N ALA A 21 -19.19 -5.00 -5.18
CA ALA A 21 -18.16 -5.91 -5.67
C ALA A 21 -17.02 -5.18 -6.40
N VAL A 22 -17.35 -4.17 -7.22
CA VAL A 22 -16.33 -3.35 -7.90
C VAL A 22 -15.50 -2.54 -6.90
N LEU A 23 -16.15 -1.92 -5.91
CA LEU A 23 -15.42 -1.16 -4.88
C LEU A 23 -14.50 -2.06 -4.05
N LEU A 24 -14.96 -3.26 -3.71
CA LEU A 24 -14.17 -4.24 -2.97
C LEU A 24 -12.95 -4.70 -3.77
N SER A 25 -13.12 -5.01 -5.07
CA SER A 25 -12.00 -5.36 -5.94
C SER A 25 -10.98 -4.22 -6.03
N PHE A 26 -11.45 -2.97 -6.21
CA PHE A 26 -10.56 -1.81 -6.25
C PHE A 26 -9.82 -1.61 -4.92
N TYR A 27 -10.52 -1.80 -3.79
CA TYR A 27 -9.91 -1.74 -2.47
C TYR A 27 -8.79 -2.77 -2.30
N GLN A 28 -8.99 -4.01 -2.74
CA GLN A 28 -7.99 -5.07 -2.67
C GLN A 28 -6.72 -4.72 -3.46
N ASP A 29 -6.87 -4.19 -4.67
CA ASP A 29 -5.75 -3.73 -5.50
C ASP A 29 -5.02 -2.54 -4.83
N ALA A 30 -5.77 -1.58 -4.30
CA ALA A 30 -5.21 -0.42 -3.60
C ALA A 30 -4.47 -0.83 -2.32
N ALA A 31 -5.01 -1.79 -1.56
CA ALA A 31 -4.39 -2.34 -0.35
C ALA A 31 -3.09 -3.09 -0.68
N HIS A 32 -3.08 -3.89 -1.75
CA HIS A 32 -1.87 -4.56 -2.24
C HIS A 32 -0.79 -3.54 -2.65
N ASN A 33 -1.18 -2.50 -3.40
CA ASN A 33 -0.25 -1.44 -3.80
C ASN A 33 0.29 -0.66 -2.60
N LEU A 34 -0.53 -0.41 -1.58
CA LEU A 34 -0.10 0.24 -0.35
C LEU A 34 1.03 -0.54 0.34
N VAL A 35 0.92 -1.87 0.42
CA VAL A 35 1.99 -2.71 0.98
C VAL A 35 3.27 -2.59 0.15
N SER A 36 3.16 -2.56 -1.18
CA SER A 36 4.32 -2.38 -2.07
C SER A 36 4.99 -1.01 -1.88
N GLU A 37 4.21 0.07 -1.84
CA GLU A 37 4.74 1.43 -1.61
C GLU A 37 5.37 1.56 -0.23
N HIS A 38 4.78 0.93 0.79
CA HIS A 38 5.35 0.88 2.14
C HIS A 38 6.76 0.27 2.15
N ARG A 39 6.94 -0.87 1.47
CA ARG A 39 8.25 -1.53 1.32
C ARG A 39 9.25 -0.68 0.54
N ALA A 40 8.80 -0.03 -0.53
CA ALA A 40 9.64 0.84 -1.35
C ALA A 40 10.13 2.05 -0.54
N LEU A 41 9.26 2.66 0.26
CA LEU A 41 9.59 3.76 1.15
C LEU A 41 10.66 3.35 2.17
N HIS A 42 10.45 2.23 2.88
CA HIS A 42 11.43 1.71 3.84
C HIS A 42 12.77 1.30 3.22
N THR A 43 12.75 0.76 2.00
CA THR A 43 13.97 0.47 1.25
C THR A 43 14.74 1.75 0.95
N SER A 44 14.05 2.80 0.49
CA SER A 44 14.62 4.12 0.23
C SER A 44 15.20 4.76 1.51
N GLU A 45 14.50 4.65 2.65
CA GLU A 45 15.00 5.14 3.95
C GLU A 45 16.32 4.46 4.34
N ARG A 46 16.40 3.14 4.19
CA ARG A 46 17.60 2.36 4.50
C ARG A 46 18.76 2.68 3.55
N ASP A 47 18.47 2.85 2.27
CA ASP A 47 19.48 3.23 1.27
C ASP A 47 20.03 4.64 1.54
N ASN A 48 19.14 5.57 1.90
CA ASN A 48 19.53 6.92 2.29
C ASN A 48 20.38 6.94 3.57
N ALA A 49 20.02 6.14 4.58
CA ALA A 49 20.81 6.00 5.81
C ALA A 49 22.22 5.48 5.52
N ARG A 50 22.35 4.44 4.70
CA ARG A 50 23.66 3.89 4.29
C ARG A 50 24.50 4.90 3.50
N ALA A 51 23.87 5.71 2.65
CA ALA A 51 24.57 6.75 1.90
C ALA A 51 25.14 7.80 2.87
N LEU A 52 24.32 8.29 3.81
CA LEU A 52 24.75 9.24 4.84
C LEU A 52 25.88 8.68 5.70
N GLU A 53 25.82 7.40 6.10
CA GLU A 53 26.91 6.75 6.85
C GLU A 53 28.22 6.68 6.04
N ARG A 54 28.14 6.42 4.73
CA ARG A 54 29.31 6.24 3.87
C ARG A 54 29.94 7.56 3.43
N THR A 55 29.14 8.54 3.06
CA THR A 55 29.61 9.77 2.39
C THR A 55 29.32 11.04 3.19
N GLY A 56 28.50 10.98 4.24
CA GLY A 56 28.06 12.16 5.00
C GLY A 56 26.99 13.01 4.29
N GLU A 57 26.65 12.68 3.05
CA GLU A 57 25.79 13.48 2.18
C GLU A 57 24.79 12.60 1.43
N LEU A 58 23.59 13.14 1.18
CA LEU A 58 22.58 12.52 0.35
C LEU A 58 22.51 13.23 -1.01
N SER A 59 22.41 12.47 -2.11
CA SER A 59 22.27 13.08 -3.42
C SER A 59 20.91 13.76 -3.60
N GLU A 60 20.83 14.76 -4.47
CA GLU A 60 19.56 15.41 -4.83
C GLU A 60 18.56 14.40 -5.40
N ALA A 61 19.03 13.46 -6.23
CA ALA A 61 18.19 12.41 -6.80
C ALA A 61 17.59 11.49 -5.73
N ALA A 62 18.38 11.09 -4.72
CA ALA A 62 17.89 10.26 -3.61
C ALA A 62 16.88 11.02 -2.73
N SER A 63 17.16 12.30 -2.44
CA SER A 63 16.24 13.20 -1.74
C SER A 63 14.91 13.35 -2.47
N ALA A 64 14.95 13.60 -3.78
CA ALA A 64 13.75 13.78 -4.61
C ALA A 64 12.93 12.48 -4.71
N ASN A 65 13.60 11.34 -4.89
CA ASN A 65 12.94 10.03 -4.95
C ASN A 65 12.20 9.72 -3.63
N TYR A 66 12.86 9.91 -2.49
CA TYR A 66 12.24 9.70 -1.18
C TYR A 66 11.06 10.64 -0.94
N ALA A 67 11.19 11.93 -1.26
CA ALA A 67 10.09 12.88 -1.14
C ALA A 67 8.88 12.50 -1.99
N ASN A 68 9.10 12.01 -3.22
CA ASN A 68 8.03 11.56 -4.10
C ASN A 68 7.33 10.31 -3.55
N LEU A 69 8.10 9.28 -3.16
CA LEU A 69 7.56 8.06 -2.54
C LEU A 69 6.75 8.37 -1.28
N ARG A 70 7.26 9.27 -0.43
CA ARG A 70 6.57 9.66 0.80
C ARG A 70 5.22 10.32 0.49
N LYS A 71 5.20 11.22 -0.49
CA LYS A 71 3.98 11.94 -0.90
C LYS A 71 2.92 10.98 -1.44
N THR A 72 3.29 10.04 -2.32
CA THR A 72 2.33 9.08 -2.88
C THR A 72 1.82 8.12 -1.81
N TYR A 73 2.73 7.62 -0.96
CA TYR A 73 2.39 6.74 0.16
C TYR A 73 1.39 7.39 1.12
N ASP A 74 1.65 8.63 1.55
CA ASP A 74 0.78 9.37 2.49
C ASP A 74 -0.63 9.60 1.89
N ALA A 75 -0.72 9.83 0.57
CA ALA A 75 -2.00 9.95 -0.10
C ALA A 75 -2.74 8.60 -0.20
N LEU A 76 -1.99 7.53 -0.55
CA LEU A 76 -2.55 6.20 -0.73
C LEU A 76 -3.05 5.62 0.60
N ILE A 77 -2.27 5.70 1.68
CA ILE A 77 -2.69 5.17 2.99
C ILE A 77 -3.96 5.86 3.51
N LYS A 78 -4.08 7.17 3.29
CA LYS A 78 -5.30 7.92 3.64
C LYS A 78 -6.51 7.43 2.83
N GLY A 79 -6.32 7.20 1.54
CA GLY A 79 -7.36 6.67 0.64
C GLY A 79 -7.81 5.26 1.05
N VAL A 80 -6.85 4.35 1.26
CA VAL A 80 -7.12 2.96 1.67
C VAL A 80 -7.78 2.91 3.04
N SER A 81 -7.35 3.72 4.01
CA SER A 81 -8.00 3.83 5.33
C SER A 81 -9.47 4.25 5.20
N SER A 82 -9.73 5.31 4.44
CA SER A 82 -11.10 5.81 4.23
C SER A 82 -11.99 4.77 3.54
N MET A 83 -11.44 4.01 2.59
CA MET A 83 -12.17 2.94 1.92
C MET A 83 -12.42 1.73 2.82
N SER A 84 -11.44 1.36 3.65
CA SER A 84 -11.58 0.24 4.60
C SER A 84 -12.73 0.48 5.57
N GLU A 85 -12.84 1.71 6.11
CA GLU A 85 -13.94 2.12 6.97
C GLU A 85 -15.28 2.10 6.24
N ALA A 86 -15.33 2.60 5.00
CA ALA A 86 -16.55 2.68 4.21
C ALA A 86 -17.07 1.31 3.76
N LEU A 87 -16.17 0.35 3.49
CA LEU A 87 -16.49 -1.01 3.07
C LEU A 87 -16.61 -2.00 4.24
N GLY A 88 -16.18 -1.61 5.44
CA GLY A 88 -16.12 -2.52 6.60
C GLY A 88 -15.01 -3.57 6.48
N GLU A 89 -13.96 -3.27 5.71
CA GLU A 89 -12.81 -4.14 5.49
C GLU A 89 -11.67 -3.81 6.46
N ALA A 90 -10.81 -4.78 6.74
CA ALA A 90 -9.63 -4.57 7.58
C ALA A 90 -8.48 -3.98 6.76
N MET A 91 -7.78 -2.99 7.32
CA MET A 91 -6.54 -2.46 6.72
C MET A 91 -5.50 -3.55 6.46
N PRO A 92 -4.74 -3.48 5.35
CA PRO A 92 -3.68 -4.45 5.09
C PRO A 92 -2.60 -4.37 6.17
N GLU A 93 -1.99 -5.50 6.48
CA GLU A 93 -0.81 -5.54 7.34
C GLU A 93 0.36 -4.83 6.67
N LEU A 94 0.93 -3.84 7.37
CA LEU A 94 2.12 -3.12 6.93
C LEU A 94 3.34 -3.69 7.67
N PRO A 95 4.18 -4.49 7.01
CA PRO A 95 5.28 -5.19 7.67
C PRO A 95 6.29 -4.19 8.20
N ARG A 96 6.84 -4.46 9.38
CA ARG A 96 7.91 -3.63 9.93
C ARG A 96 9.19 -3.86 9.13
N ALA A 97 10.07 -2.84 9.08
CA ALA A 97 11.36 -2.93 8.38
C ALA A 97 12.22 -4.16 8.75
N GLU A 98 12.06 -4.71 9.96
CA GLU A 98 12.77 -5.91 10.45
C GLU A 98 12.21 -7.24 9.89
N GLU A 99 10.96 -7.26 9.43
CA GLU A 99 10.26 -8.44 8.92
C GLU A 99 10.60 -8.69 7.45
N ASP A 100 10.67 -7.62 6.64
CA ASP A 100 11.08 -7.71 5.23
C ASP A 100 12.51 -8.26 5.07
N ALA A 101 13.44 -7.90 5.97
CA ALA A 101 14.82 -8.38 5.94
C ALA A 101 14.96 -9.90 6.18
N ARG A 102 13.97 -10.52 6.86
CA ARG A 102 13.92 -11.97 7.09
C ARG A 102 13.28 -12.71 5.92
N GLY A 103 12.35 -12.09 5.20
CA GLY A 103 11.73 -12.64 4.01
C GLY A 103 12.70 -12.82 2.85
N THR A 104 13.53 -11.80 2.56
CA THR A 104 14.50 -11.85 1.44
C THR A 104 15.59 -12.92 1.63
N ARG A 105 16.10 -13.14 2.86
CA ARG A 105 17.16 -14.14 3.12
C ARG A 105 16.70 -15.60 3.04
N ARG A 106 15.39 -15.85 2.98
CA ARG A 106 14.82 -17.20 2.92
C ARG A 106 14.59 -17.69 1.49
N GLY A 107 14.59 -16.79 0.49
CA GLY A 107 14.41 -17.12 -0.93
C GLY A 107 15.69 -17.49 -1.68
N GLU A 108 16.88 -17.19 -1.14
CA GLU A 108 18.16 -17.32 -1.86
C GLU A 108 19.03 -18.53 -1.43
N ARG A 109 18.52 -19.43 -0.57
CA ARG A 109 19.27 -20.61 -0.09
C ARG A 109 18.58 -21.94 -0.44
N GLY A 110 18.23 -22.11 -1.70
CA GLY A 110 17.56 -23.31 -2.20
C GLY A 110 17.97 -23.66 -3.62
N GLY A 111 19.27 -23.74 -3.89
CA GLY A 111 19.81 -24.23 -5.15
C GLY A 111 21.29 -24.52 -4.98
N ASP A 112 21.69 -25.70 -5.44
CA ASP A 112 23.06 -26.17 -5.62
C ASP A 112 23.81 -26.59 -4.35
N VAL A 113 23.85 -27.91 -4.10
CA VAL A 113 25.05 -28.76 -4.27
C VAL A 113 24.58 -30.23 -4.22
N GLU A 114 24.42 -30.87 -5.38
CA GLU A 114 24.45 -32.34 -5.49
C GLU A 114 25.77 -32.69 -6.17
N LEU A 115 26.71 -33.22 -5.39
CA LEU A 115 28.00 -33.73 -5.86
C LEU A 115 27.78 -35.13 -6.42
N GLN A 116 28.18 -35.34 -7.68
CA GLN A 116 28.55 -36.65 -8.22
C GLN A 116 30.02 -36.61 -8.64
#